data_AF-V9L6V9-F1
#
_entry.id   AF-V9L6V9-F1
#
_cell.length_a   1.000
_cell.length_b   1.000
_cell.length_c   1.000
_cell.angle_alpha   90.00
_cell.angle_beta   90.00
_cell.angle_gamma   90.00
#
_symmetry.space_group_name_H-M   'P 1'
#
loop_
_entity.id
_entity.type
_entity.pdbx_description
1 polymer ?
#
loop_
_entity_poly.entity_id
_entity_poly.type
_entity_poly.pdbx_seq_one_letter_code
_entity_poly.pdbx_strand_id
1 'polypeptide(L)'
;MELEEEQTATPEGAEDQKSEDHKKHIEPDSVTCSMDDKELEAMAKHETKEDKIFDIFKKKIALAPDQVLRYCRGGSPLWVSGENIPKDTDIPNCSCGAKRIFEFQIMPQLLYYLKVDSLGESIDWGTLAVYTCEESCDHGNEYTTEFLWKQDFSADNI
;
A
#
# COMPACT_ATOMS: atom_id res chain seq x y z
N MET A 1 49.22 -22.39 -27.11
CA MET A 1 48.46 -23.48 -27.77
C MET A 1 46.99 -23.11 -27.63
N GLU A 2 46.50 -22.04 -28.27
CA GLU A 2 46.56 -21.68 -29.72
C GLU A 2 45.61 -22.57 -30.52
N LEU A 3 44.50 -21.99 -31.01
CA LEU A 3 44.23 -21.61 -32.42
C LEU A 3 43.51 -22.79 -33.14
N GLU A 4 42.75 -22.61 -34.22
CA GLU A 4 42.68 -21.52 -35.22
C GLU A 4 41.23 -21.05 -35.51
N GLU A 5 41.08 -19.86 -36.11
CA GLU A 5 39.86 -19.35 -36.76
C GLU A 5 40.05 -19.37 -38.29
N GLU A 6 39.01 -19.62 -39.09
CA GLU A 6 38.91 -19.25 -40.53
C GLU A 6 37.52 -19.63 -41.09
N GLN A 7 36.91 -19.05 -42.14
CA GLN A 7 36.80 -17.71 -42.78
C GLN A 7 35.45 -17.78 -43.60
N THR A 8 34.85 -16.84 -44.35
CA THR A 8 35.01 -15.50 -44.98
C THR A 8 33.58 -15.06 -45.40
N ALA A 9 33.18 -13.84 -45.81
CA ALA A 9 33.66 -12.46 -45.73
C ALA A 9 32.50 -11.54 -46.27
N THR A 10 32.70 -10.22 -46.36
CA THR A 10 31.76 -9.27 -47.04
C THR A 10 32.10 -9.10 -48.54
N PRO A 11 31.23 -8.44 -49.33
CA PRO A 11 31.54 -7.04 -49.71
C PRO A 11 30.32 -6.09 -49.77
N GLU A 12 30.58 -4.84 -50.16
CA GLU A 12 29.65 -3.69 -50.20
C GLU A 12 29.21 -3.33 -51.64
N GLY A 13 28.20 -2.46 -51.83
CA GLY A 13 27.98 -1.79 -53.14
C GLY A 13 26.57 -1.25 -53.41
N ALA A 14 26.50 -0.02 -53.96
CA ALA A 14 25.28 0.67 -54.44
C ALA A 14 25.01 0.36 -55.96
N GLU A 15 24.01 0.88 -56.71
CA GLU A 15 23.05 1.98 -56.50
C GLU A 15 21.86 1.93 -57.52
N ASP A 16 20.71 2.53 -57.14
CA ASP A 16 19.74 3.32 -57.96
C ASP A 16 18.63 2.75 -58.91
N GLN A 17 17.48 3.47 -58.92
CA GLN A 17 16.38 3.61 -59.94
C GLN A 17 15.45 2.41 -60.32
N LYS A 18 14.11 2.55 -60.55
CA LYS A 18 13.15 3.70 -60.51
C LYS A 18 11.64 3.28 -60.65
N SER A 19 10.72 4.05 -60.03
CA SER A 19 9.23 4.18 -60.29
C SER A 19 8.32 2.97 -59.94
N GLU A 20 6.99 3.07 -59.72
CA GLU A 20 5.96 4.12 -59.99
C GLU A 20 5.05 4.47 -58.77
N ASP A 21 4.16 5.46 -58.95
CA ASP A 21 3.27 6.08 -57.95
C ASP A 21 2.10 5.21 -57.42
N HIS A 22 1.82 5.35 -56.11
CA HIS A 22 0.43 5.24 -55.61
C HIS A 22 0.16 6.05 -54.32
N LYS A 23 0.17 7.38 -54.44
CA LYS A 23 -0.09 8.30 -53.31
C LYS A 23 -1.58 8.34 -52.89
N LYS A 24 -1.99 7.47 -51.97
CA LYS A 24 -3.24 7.63 -51.21
C LYS A 24 -2.95 8.28 -49.85
N HIS A 25 -3.59 9.42 -49.59
CA HIS A 25 -3.64 9.98 -48.24
C HIS A 25 -4.48 9.05 -47.34
N ILE A 26 -3.90 8.65 -46.22
CA ILE A 26 -4.62 8.19 -45.03
C ILE A 26 -3.98 8.99 -43.90
N GLU A 27 -4.75 9.85 -43.25
CA GLU A 27 -4.28 10.56 -42.07
C GLU A 27 -4.25 9.56 -40.90
N PRO A 28 -3.13 9.46 -40.14
CA PRO A 28 -3.17 8.73 -38.90
C PRO A 28 -4.01 9.54 -37.91
N ASP A 29 -5.23 9.08 -37.65
CA ASP A 29 -6.08 9.61 -36.57
C ASP A 29 -5.52 9.16 -35.21
N SER A 30 -4.31 9.63 -34.92
CA SER A 30 -3.59 9.36 -33.70
C SER A 30 -4.21 10.20 -32.59
N VAL A 31 -5.18 9.61 -31.88
CA VAL A 31 -5.74 10.16 -30.64
C VAL A 31 -4.67 10.11 -29.54
N THR A 32 -3.65 10.94 -29.69
CA THR A 32 -2.73 11.29 -28.61
C THR A 32 -3.49 12.22 -27.68
N CYS A 33 -4.04 11.67 -26.60
CA CYS A 33 -4.45 12.46 -25.44
C CYS A 33 -3.18 13.00 -24.75
N SER A 34 -2.50 13.94 -25.40
CA SER A 34 -1.46 14.77 -24.81
C SER A 34 -2.12 15.70 -23.80
N MET A 35 -2.29 15.18 -22.58
CA MET A 35 -2.70 15.98 -21.43
C MET A 35 -1.65 17.07 -21.21
N ASP A 36 -2.07 18.32 -21.04
CA ASP A 36 -1.12 19.41 -20.80
C ASP A 36 -0.35 19.14 -19.49
N ASP A 37 0.96 19.44 -19.46
CA ASP A 37 1.79 19.30 -18.26
C ASP A 37 1.17 20.02 -17.04
N LYS A 38 0.40 21.09 -17.29
CA LYS A 38 -0.34 21.85 -16.28
C LYS A 38 -1.53 21.10 -15.69
N GLU A 39 -2.20 20.26 -16.47
CA GLU A 39 -3.28 19.40 -15.97
C GLU A 39 -2.70 18.25 -15.16
N LEU A 40 -1.60 17.64 -15.62
CA LEU A 40 -0.87 16.63 -14.85
C LEU A 40 -0.35 17.20 -13.51
N GLU A 41 0.27 18.39 -13.54
CA GLU A 41 0.69 19.14 -12.35
C GLU A 41 -0.48 19.58 -11.44
N ALA A 42 -1.70 19.73 -11.98
CA ALA A 42 -2.90 20.05 -11.20
C ALA A 42 -3.48 18.79 -10.53
N MET A 43 -3.51 17.66 -11.23
CA MET A 43 -3.90 16.37 -10.67
C MET A 43 -2.92 15.93 -9.57
N ALA A 44 -1.61 16.07 -9.80
CA ALA A 44 -0.57 15.78 -8.81
C ALA A 44 -0.63 16.67 -7.54
N LYS A 45 -1.33 17.81 -7.59
CA LYS A 45 -1.57 18.69 -6.44
C LYS A 45 -2.94 18.49 -5.79
N HIS A 46 -3.80 17.64 -6.33
CA HIS A 46 -5.15 17.44 -5.85
C HIS A 46 -5.20 16.41 -4.70
N GLU A 47 -4.65 16.80 -3.54
CA GLU A 47 -4.60 15.97 -2.32
C GLU A 47 -5.91 15.22 -2.05
N THR A 48 -5.87 13.89 -2.09
CA THR A 48 -7.02 13.02 -1.79
C THR A 48 -7.35 13.00 -0.29
N LYS A 49 -8.38 12.23 0.09
CA LYS A 49 -8.66 11.96 1.51
C LYS A 49 -7.66 10.97 2.10
N GLU A 50 -7.26 9.94 1.35
CA GLU A 50 -6.24 9.00 1.79
C GLU A 50 -4.88 9.68 2.00
N ASP A 51 -4.44 10.56 1.08
CA ASP A 51 -3.19 11.31 1.24
C ASP A 51 -3.12 12.01 2.58
N LYS A 52 -4.22 12.64 3.01
CA LYS A 52 -4.32 13.41 4.26
C LYS A 52 -4.29 12.52 5.50
N ILE A 53 -4.91 11.34 5.43
CA ILE A 53 -4.84 10.34 6.50
C ILE A 53 -3.42 9.78 6.60
N PHE A 54 -2.83 9.38 5.46
CA PHE A 54 -1.47 8.86 5.39
C PHE A 54 -0.43 9.91 5.81
N ASP A 55 -0.65 11.21 5.54
CA ASP A 55 0.18 12.30 6.03
C ASP A 55 0.04 12.52 7.54
N ILE A 56 -1.15 12.36 8.12
CA ILE A 56 -1.34 12.38 9.59
C ILE A 56 -0.60 11.18 10.22
N PHE A 57 -0.69 9.99 9.60
CA PHE A 57 0.06 8.79 9.99
C PHE A 57 1.58 9.03 9.97
N LYS A 58 2.14 9.47 8.83
CA LYS A 58 3.56 9.85 8.67
C LYS A 58 4.00 10.89 9.71
N LYS A 59 3.25 11.98 9.88
CA LYS A 59 3.58 13.07 10.82
C LYS A 59 3.56 12.65 12.29
N LYS A 60 2.80 11.61 12.66
CA LYS A 60 2.82 11.02 14.00
C LYS A 60 4.00 10.07 14.20
N ILE A 61 4.28 9.20 13.23
CA ILE A 61 5.37 8.21 13.32
C ILE A 61 6.75 8.88 13.25
N ALA A 62 6.89 10.00 12.53
CA ALA A 62 8.14 10.77 12.47
C ALA A 62 8.68 11.25 13.84
N LEU A 63 7.86 11.22 14.90
CA LEU A 63 8.28 11.52 16.28
C LEU A 63 8.96 10.33 16.99
N ALA A 64 8.70 9.10 16.53
CA ALA A 64 9.20 7.85 17.11
C ALA A 64 9.13 6.73 16.05
N PRO A 65 10.03 6.71 15.05
CA PRO A 65 9.93 5.79 13.90
C PRO A 65 10.02 4.32 14.30
N ASP A 66 10.79 3.99 15.33
CA ASP A 66 10.93 2.63 15.88
C ASP A 66 9.71 2.14 16.70
N GLN A 67 8.63 2.93 16.79
CA GLN A 67 7.47 2.60 17.62
C GLN A 67 6.68 1.40 17.06
N VAL A 68 6.77 0.26 17.75
CA VAL A 68 5.99 -0.96 17.43
C VAL A 68 4.57 -0.98 18.01
N LEU A 69 4.29 -0.20 19.06
CA LEU A 69 2.99 -0.17 19.76
C LEU A 69 2.63 1.24 20.22
N ARG A 70 1.37 1.63 20.04
CA ARG A 70 0.79 2.90 20.53
C ARG A 70 -0.42 2.63 21.42
N TYR A 71 -0.27 2.84 22.72
CA TYR A 71 -1.35 2.78 23.72
C TYR A 71 -2.07 4.13 23.82
N CYS A 72 -3.41 4.12 23.80
CA CYS A 72 -4.25 5.31 23.91
C CYS A 72 -5.72 4.94 24.23
N ARG A 73 -5.96 4.35 25.41
CA ARG A 73 -7.29 3.85 25.81
C ARG A 73 -8.36 4.93 25.81
N GLY A 74 -9.50 4.65 25.16
CA GLY A 74 -10.59 5.61 24.93
C GLY A 74 -10.30 6.67 23.87
N GLY A 75 -9.12 6.65 23.25
CA GLY A 75 -8.76 7.51 22.12
C GLY A 75 -9.16 6.91 20.77
N SER A 76 -8.55 7.43 19.70
CA SER A 76 -8.72 6.90 18.34
C SER A 76 -7.45 6.18 17.86
N PRO A 77 -7.59 5.10 17.06
CA PRO A 77 -6.48 4.53 16.29
C PRO A 77 -5.92 5.53 15.28
N LEU A 78 -4.65 5.34 14.92
CA LEU A 78 -3.97 6.04 13.84
C LEU A 78 -3.97 5.13 12.61
N TRP A 79 -4.87 5.40 11.67
CA TRP A 79 -5.04 4.62 10.43
C TRP A 79 -4.04 5.01 9.35
N VAL A 80 -3.71 4.08 8.45
CA VAL A 80 -2.85 4.30 7.27
C VAL A 80 -3.65 4.93 6.13
N SER A 81 -4.78 4.32 5.78
CA SER A 81 -5.69 4.76 4.72
C SER A 81 -7.07 5.13 5.28
N GLY A 82 -7.94 5.69 4.42
CA GLY A 82 -9.36 5.93 4.74
C GLY A 82 -10.26 4.71 4.56
N GLU A 83 -9.70 3.58 4.12
CA GLU A 83 -10.43 2.35 3.81
C GLU A 83 -10.31 1.34 4.96
N ASN A 84 -11.23 0.36 5.01
CA ASN A 84 -11.22 -0.70 6.02
C ASN A 84 -11.07 -0.16 7.47
N ILE A 85 -11.76 0.94 7.79
CA ILE A 85 -11.91 1.49 9.14
C ILE A 85 -13.22 0.95 9.74
N PRO A 86 -13.21 0.39 10.96
CA PRO A 86 -14.41 -0.16 11.59
C PRO A 86 -15.36 0.95 12.03
N LYS A 87 -16.65 0.65 11.98
CA LYS A 87 -17.71 1.42 12.66
C LYS A 87 -17.96 0.81 14.04
N ASP A 88 -18.60 1.58 14.92
CA ASP A 88 -19.11 1.10 16.22
C ASP A 88 -19.98 -0.17 16.13
N THR A 89 -20.63 -0.43 14.98
CA THR A 89 -21.42 -1.64 14.72
C THR A 89 -20.60 -2.89 14.45
N ASP A 90 -19.34 -2.70 14.03
CA ASP A 90 -18.47 -3.76 13.53
C ASP A 90 -17.57 -4.31 14.67
N ILE A 91 -17.56 -3.59 15.82
CA ILE A 91 -16.87 -3.93 17.06
C ILE A 91 -17.88 -4.61 18.01
N PRO A 92 -17.76 -5.93 18.30
CA PRO A 92 -18.69 -6.63 19.17
C PRO A 92 -18.50 -6.26 20.64
N ASN A 93 -19.61 -6.14 21.37
CA ASN A 93 -19.63 -5.98 22.83
C ASN A 93 -18.81 -7.08 23.53
N CYS A 94 -18.28 -6.74 24.72
CA CYS A 94 -17.61 -7.70 25.60
C CYS A 94 -18.59 -8.77 26.10
N SER A 95 -18.08 -9.91 26.57
CA SER A 95 -18.87 -11.04 27.08
C SER A 95 -19.73 -10.69 28.31
N CYS A 96 -19.41 -9.60 29.03
CA CYS A 96 -20.23 -9.04 30.10
C CYS A 96 -21.43 -8.19 29.61
N GLY A 97 -21.53 -7.93 28.30
CA GLY A 97 -22.54 -7.09 27.67
C GLY A 97 -22.15 -5.62 27.47
N ALA A 98 -21.11 -5.13 28.14
CA ALA A 98 -20.58 -3.77 27.95
C ALA A 98 -19.96 -3.58 26.56
N LYS A 99 -19.82 -2.32 26.11
CA LYS A 99 -19.11 -2.01 24.87
C LYS A 99 -17.62 -2.36 24.98
N ARG A 100 -16.97 -2.47 23.81
CA ARG A 100 -15.52 -2.37 23.71
C ARG A 100 -15.11 -0.99 23.21
N ILE A 101 -14.02 -0.46 23.75
CA ILE A 101 -13.37 0.79 23.34
C ILE A 101 -11.96 0.48 22.85
N PHE A 102 -11.40 1.34 22.00
CA PHE A 102 -10.01 1.24 21.58
C PHE A 102 -9.07 1.33 22.81
N GLU A 103 -8.08 0.45 22.89
CA GLU A 103 -7.06 0.47 23.95
C GLU A 103 -5.67 0.80 23.41
N PHE A 104 -5.19 0.04 22.43
CA PHE A 104 -3.89 0.24 21.81
C PHE A 104 -3.88 -0.29 20.37
N GLN A 105 -2.90 0.15 19.59
CA GLN A 105 -2.63 -0.41 18.26
C GLN A 105 -1.20 -0.92 18.15
N ILE A 106 -1.01 -1.95 17.34
CA ILE A 106 0.27 -2.47 16.90
C ILE A 106 0.60 -1.83 15.54
N MET A 107 1.77 -1.22 15.47
CA MET A 107 2.26 -0.47 14.31
C MET A 107 2.90 -1.43 13.28
N PRO A 108 2.98 -1.06 12.00
CA PRO A 108 3.57 -1.92 10.96
C PRO A 108 5.09 -2.11 11.16
N GLN A 109 5.74 -1.18 11.87
CA GLN A 109 7.15 -1.25 12.25
C GLN A 109 7.53 -2.54 12.99
N LEU A 110 6.58 -3.25 13.61
CA LEU A 110 6.86 -4.55 14.23
C LEU A 110 7.28 -5.61 13.20
N LEU A 111 6.78 -5.56 11.96
CA LEU A 111 7.11 -6.51 10.89
C LEU A 111 8.62 -6.56 10.61
N TYR A 112 9.25 -5.39 10.56
CA TYR A 112 10.71 -5.23 10.40
C TYR A 112 11.50 -5.97 11.50
N TYR A 113 11.05 -5.93 12.76
CA TYR A 113 11.71 -6.65 13.85
C TYR A 113 11.38 -8.14 13.88
N LEU A 114 10.21 -8.55 13.37
CA LEU A 114 9.82 -9.95 13.24
C LEU A 114 10.54 -10.67 12.08
N LYS A 115 11.09 -9.93 11.10
CA LYS A 115 11.84 -10.46 9.93
C LYS A 115 11.03 -11.44 9.09
N VAL A 116 9.80 -11.07 8.78
CA VAL A 116 8.82 -11.92 8.07
C VAL A 116 9.07 -12.00 6.56
N ASP A 117 10.29 -11.69 6.10
CA ASP A 117 10.73 -11.73 4.70
C ASP A 117 10.94 -13.18 4.17
N SER A 118 10.48 -14.19 4.92
CA SER A 118 10.59 -15.61 4.56
C SER A 118 9.54 -16.02 3.53
N LEU A 119 10.01 -16.47 2.36
CA LEU A 119 9.27 -16.81 1.13
C LEU A 119 8.09 -17.82 1.23
N GLY A 120 7.69 -18.26 2.43
CA GLY A 120 6.56 -19.17 2.65
C GLY A 120 5.37 -18.57 3.41
N GLU A 121 5.60 -17.54 4.23
CA GLU A 121 4.56 -16.88 5.05
C GLU A 121 4.81 -15.38 5.08
N SER A 122 4.14 -14.61 4.21
CA SER A 122 4.20 -13.15 4.21
C SER A 122 3.09 -12.58 5.12
N ILE A 123 3.45 -12.19 6.35
CA ILE A 123 2.54 -11.45 7.23
C ILE A 123 2.74 -9.96 6.95
N ASP A 124 1.66 -9.27 6.59
CA ASP A 124 1.62 -7.81 6.44
C ASP A 124 0.36 -7.22 7.11
N TRP A 125 0.46 -5.95 7.53
CA TRP A 125 -0.65 -5.12 8.00
C TRP A 125 -0.25 -3.64 7.98
N GLY A 126 -1.22 -2.76 7.71
CA GLY A 126 -1.07 -1.31 7.89
C GLY A 126 -1.16 -0.89 9.37
N THR A 127 -2.15 -1.41 10.10
CA THR A 127 -2.22 -1.29 11.57
C THR A 127 -3.17 -2.35 12.15
N LEU A 128 -2.86 -2.85 13.35
CA LEU A 128 -3.77 -3.70 14.13
C LEU A 128 -4.32 -2.90 15.31
N ALA A 129 -5.62 -2.61 15.34
CA ALA A 129 -6.26 -1.88 16.44
C ALA A 129 -6.94 -2.85 17.40
N VAL A 130 -6.58 -2.79 18.69
CA VAL A 130 -7.11 -3.65 19.75
C VAL A 130 -8.16 -2.91 20.56
N TYR A 131 -9.30 -3.56 20.78
CA TYR A 131 -10.46 -3.05 21.48
C TYR A 131 -10.78 -3.95 22.68
N THR A 132 -10.90 -3.34 23.86
CA THR A 132 -11.11 -4.02 25.15
C THR A 132 -12.37 -3.52 25.86
N CYS A 133 -12.85 -4.27 26.85
CA CYS A 133 -14.02 -3.90 27.64
C CYS A 133 -13.92 -2.48 28.22
N GLU A 134 -14.94 -1.64 28.00
CA GLU A 134 -15.03 -0.27 28.55
C GLU A 134 -15.00 -0.27 30.09
N GLU A 135 -15.84 -1.12 30.69
CA GLU A 135 -15.98 -1.31 32.15
C GLU A 135 -14.81 -2.09 32.79
N SER A 136 -13.81 -2.54 32.02
CA SER A 136 -12.70 -3.38 32.49
C SER A 136 -13.17 -4.58 33.33
N CYS A 137 -14.21 -5.28 32.86
CA CYS A 137 -14.86 -6.34 33.62
C CYS A 137 -13.89 -7.49 33.98
N ASP A 138 -14.02 -7.99 35.22
CA ASP A 138 -13.19 -9.07 35.73
C ASP A 138 -13.67 -10.45 35.23
N HIS A 139 -12.73 -11.23 34.67
CA HIS A 139 -12.92 -12.63 34.29
C HIS A 139 -12.09 -13.59 35.19
N GLY A 140 -11.53 -13.08 36.28
CA GLY A 140 -10.62 -13.79 37.17
C GLY A 140 -9.24 -13.99 36.51
N ASN A 141 -8.65 -15.16 36.75
CA ASN A 141 -7.33 -15.53 36.20
C ASN A 141 -7.43 -16.29 34.85
N GLU A 142 -8.55 -16.16 34.13
CA GLU A 142 -8.75 -16.80 32.82
C GLU A 142 -8.34 -15.87 31.67
N TYR A 143 -7.96 -16.46 30.52
CA TYR A 143 -7.60 -15.68 29.33
C TYR A 143 -8.85 -15.22 28.56
N THR A 144 -9.13 -13.92 28.60
CA THR A 144 -10.25 -13.31 27.87
C THR A 144 -9.90 -13.00 26.41
N THR A 145 -10.76 -13.43 25.49
CA THR A 145 -10.68 -13.02 24.08
C THR A 145 -11.19 -11.60 23.90
N GLU A 146 -10.28 -10.68 23.56
CA GLU A 146 -10.61 -9.31 23.16
C GLU A 146 -10.60 -9.14 21.63
N PHE A 147 -11.07 -7.99 21.14
CA PHE A 147 -11.33 -7.77 19.72
C PHE A 147 -10.15 -7.07 19.04
N LEU A 148 -9.76 -7.55 17.86
CA LEU A 148 -8.70 -6.98 17.03
C LEU A 148 -9.24 -6.68 15.64
N TRP A 149 -8.98 -5.47 15.16
CA TRP A 149 -9.25 -5.05 13.78
C TRP A 149 -7.94 -4.91 13.01
N LYS A 150 -7.88 -5.49 11.80
CA LYS A 150 -6.73 -5.39 10.89
C LYS A 150 -7.08 -4.45 9.73
N GLN A 151 -6.32 -3.36 9.60
CA GLN A 151 -6.24 -2.57 8.37
C GLN A 151 -4.96 -2.98 7.63
N ASP A 152 -5.06 -3.13 6.31
CA ASP A 152 -3.96 -3.50 5.41
C ASP A 152 -3.42 -2.29 4.62
N PHE A 153 -2.23 -2.42 4.04
CA PHE A 153 -1.61 -1.39 3.21
C PHE A 153 -2.22 -1.26 1.81
N SER A 154 -2.91 -2.30 1.32
CA SER A 154 -3.53 -2.34 -0.02
C SER A 154 -4.81 -3.17 0.01
N ALA A 155 -5.80 -2.81 -0.81
CA ALA A 155 -7.05 -3.55 -0.97
C ALA A 155 -6.89 -4.87 -1.79
N ASP A 156 -5.78 -5.03 -2.51
CA ASP A 156 -5.58 -6.07 -3.52
C ASP A 156 -5.03 -7.42 -2.99
N ASN A 157 -4.81 -7.57 -1.67
CA ASN A 157 -4.35 -8.81 -1.06
C ASN A 157 -5.53 -9.72 -0.67
N ILE A 158 -6.17 -10.34 -1.68
CA ILE A 158 -7.27 -11.32 -1.56
C ILE A 158 -6.94 -12.61 -2.32
#